data_AF-A0A955JD55-F1
#
_entry.id   AF-A0A955JD55-F1
#
_cell.length_a   1.000
_cell.length_b   1.000
_cell.length_c   1.000
_cell.angle_alpha   90.00
_cell.angle_beta   90.00
_cell.angle_gamma   90.00
#
_symmetry.space_group_name_H-M   'P 1'
#
loop_
_entity.id
_entity.type
_entity.pdbx_description
1 polymer ?
#
loop_
_entity_poly.entity_id
_entity_poly.type
_entity_poly.pdbx_seq_one_letter_code
_entity_poly.pdbx_strand_id
1 'polypeptide(L)'
;MQSAHQVIQKNIQLLWWVALGLWMAATNPSKLPVWGLVVPFILLAGGVYTAARKVLKIFPATNNIAEKHQKSIAVIAASLVVMVIGLQSIGQLTFRDLITVALLGLVGYFYLYRNVFKAS
;
A
#
# COMPACT_ATOMS: atom_id res chain seq x y z
N MET A 1 21.71 9.74 -23.55
CA MET A 1 21.61 8.26 -23.48
C MET A 1 21.05 7.71 -22.16
N GLN A 2 21.14 8.41 -21.01
CA GLN A 2 20.58 7.92 -19.73
C GLN A 2 19.03 7.87 -19.65
N SER A 3 18.30 8.60 -20.50
CA SER A 3 16.83 8.62 -20.47
C SER A 3 16.18 7.33 -20.97
N ALA A 4 16.78 6.64 -21.95
CA ALA A 4 16.22 5.42 -22.52
C ALA A 4 16.25 4.23 -21.55
N HIS A 5 17.32 4.10 -20.76
CA HIS A 5 17.44 3.06 -19.73
C HIS A 5 16.39 3.21 -18.62
N GLN A 6 16.04 4.44 -18.23
CA GLN A 6 15.03 4.67 -17.20
C GLN A 6 13.61 4.31 -17.67
N VAL A 7 13.29 4.54 -18.95
CA VAL A 7 11.98 4.17 -19.52
C VAL A 7 11.83 2.66 -19.59
N ILE A 8 12.86 1.95 -20.04
CA ILE A 8 12.86 0.48 -20.12
C ILE A 8 12.74 -0.14 -18.72
N GLN A 9 13.50 0.36 -17.74
CA GLN A 9 13.40 -0.07 -16.35
C GLN A 9 12.00 0.15 -15.78
N LYS A 10 11.39 1.30 -16.01
CA LYS A 10 10.03 1.63 -15.53
C LYS A 10 8.96 0.70 -16.13
N ASN A 11 9.07 0.38 -17.42
CA ASN A 11 8.13 -0.49 -18.13
C ASN A 11 8.27 -1.96 -17.70
N ILE A 12 9.50 -2.44 -17.52
CA ILE A 12 9.78 -3.78 -16.97
C ILE A 12 9.25 -3.90 -15.56
N GLN A 13 9.43 -2.86 -14.72
CA GLN A 13 8.90 -2.84 -13.37
C GLN A 13 7.37 -2.97 -13.39
N LEU A 14 6.69 -2.26 -14.29
CA LEU A 14 5.23 -2.32 -14.45
C LEU A 14 4.75 -3.72 -14.86
N LEU A 15 5.44 -4.36 -15.81
CA LEU A 15 5.16 -5.73 -16.25
C LEU A 15 5.29 -6.74 -15.10
N TRP A 16 6.32 -6.59 -14.26
CA TRP A 16 6.48 -7.42 -13.06
C TRP A 16 5.32 -7.25 -12.08
N TRP A 17 4.82 -6.02 -11.87
CA TRP A 17 3.65 -5.77 -11.01
C TRP A 17 2.38 -6.44 -11.55
N VAL A 18 2.17 -6.37 -12.87
CA VAL A 18 1.01 -6.97 -13.53
C VAL A 18 1.08 -8.50 -13.48
N ALA A 19 2.26 -9.08 -13.73
CA ALA A 19 2.46 -10.53 -13.64
C ALA A 19 2.25 -11.05 -12.21
N LEU A 20 2.72 -10.32 -11.20
CA LEU A 20 2.48 -10.63 -9.79
C LEU A 20 1.00 -10.59 -9.41
N GLY A 21 0.30 -9.53 -9.83
CA GLY A 21 -1.14 -9.39 -9.60
C GLY A 21 -1.93 -10.53 -10.25
N LEU A 22 -1.58 -10.89 -11.49
CA LEU A 22 -2.19 -12.02 -12.20
C LEU A 22 -1.87 -13.37 -11.53
N TRP A 23 -0.64 -13.57 -11.07
CA TRP A 23 -0.27 -14.79 -10.37
C TRP A 23 -0.99 -14.91 -9.02
N MET A 24 -1.09 -13.83 -8.24
CA MET A 24 -1.89 -13.81 -7.01
C MET A 24 -3.38 -14.05 -7.26
N ALA A 25 -3.93 -13.53 -8.36
CA ALA A 25 -5.33 -13.75 -8.74
C ALA A 25 -5.59 -15.18 -9.24
N ALA A 26 -4.62 -15.79 -9.91
CA ALA A 26 -4.73 -17.16 -10.43
C ALA A 26 -4.49 -18.23 -9.36
N THR A 27 -3.82 -17.89 -8.27
CA THR A 27 -3.43 -18.86 -7.25
C THR A 27 -4.46 -18.88 -6.13
N ASN A 28 -5.10 -20.03 -5.90
CA ASN A 28 -6.12 -20.18 -4.87
C ASN A 28 -5.46 -20.24 -3.48
N PRO A 29 -5.56 -19.17 -2.66
CA PRO A 29 -4.79 -19.05 -1.42
C PRO A 29 -5.18 -20.10 -0.38
N SER A 30 -6.39 -20.66 -0.46
CA SER A 30 -6.93 -21.64 0.49
C SER A 30 -6.29 -23.02 0.42
N LYS A 31 -5.50 -23.31 -0.62
CA LYS A 31 -4.81 -24.60 -0.81
C LYS A 31 -3.30 -24.51 -0.69
N LEU A 32 -2.76 -23.30 -0.47
CA LEU A 32 -1.33 -23.10 -0.36
C LEU A 32 -0.87 -23.13 1.10
N PRO A 33 0.25 -23.80 1.39
CA PRO A 33 0.88 -23.69 2.69
C PRO A 33 1.37 -22.26 2.93
N VAL A 34 1.35 -21.83 4.18
CA VAL A 34 1.60 -20.44 4.61
C VAL A 34 2.89 -19.85 4.02
N TRP A 35 3.96 -20.66 3.90
CA TRP A 35 5.23 -20.24 3.31
C TRP A 35 5.13 -19.84 1.83
N GLY A 36 4.21 -20.43 1.06
CA GLY A 36 3.96 -20.08 -0.33
C GLY A 36 3.26 -18.72 -0.48
N LEU A 37 2.56 -18.25 0.55
CA LEU A 37 1.92 -16.94 0.59
C LEU A 37 2.89 -15.83 1.02
N VAL A 38 3.96 -16.15 1.75
CA VAL A 38 4.95 -15.15 2.19
C VAL A 38 5.58 -14.41 1.01
N VAL A 39 5.92 -15.13 -0.07
CA VAL A 39 6.54 -14.55 -1.28
C VAL A 39 5.66 -13.48 -1.94
N PRO A 40 4.40 -13.75 -2.31
CA PRO A 40 3.53 -12.72 -2.89
C PRO A 40 3.27 -11.56 -1.94
N PHE A 41 3.17 -11.79 -0.62
CA PHE A 41 2.98 -10.69 0.34
C PHE A 41 4.22 -9.79 0.46
N ILE A 42 5.43 -10.34 0.45
CA ILE A 42 6.67 -9.55 0.42
C ILE A 42 6.76 -8.72 -0.85
N LEU A 43 6.42 -9.32 -1.99
CA LEU A 43 6.43 -8.65 -3.28
C LEU A 43 5.39 -7.52 -3.32
N LEU A 44 4.17 -7.79 -2.84
CA LEU A 44 3.12 -6.80 -2.70
C LEU A 44 3.55 -5.65 -1.77
N ALA A 45 4.20 -5.95 -0.64
CA ALA A 45 4.75 -4.96 0.27
C ALA A 45 5.74 -4.01 -0.42
N GLY A 46 6.68 -4.57 -1.20
CA GLY A 46 7.62 -3.78 -2.00
C GLY A 46 6.91 -2.89 -3.03
N GLY A 47 5.78 -3.34 -3.56
CA GLY A 47 4.98 -2.60 -4.53
C GLY A 47 4.28 -1.42 -3.93
N VAL A 48 3.54 -1.67 -2.86
CA VAL A 48 2.87 -0.61 -2.13
C VAL A 48 3.90 0.39 -1.60
N TYR A 49 5.06 -0.06 -1.12
CA TYR A 49 6.14 0.83 -0.68
C TYR A 49 6.64 1.74 -1.80
N THR A 50 6.96 1.17 -2.97
CA THR A 50 7.46 1.98 -4.10
C THR A 50 6.37 2.89 -4.68
N ALA A 51 5.12 2.42 -4.74
CA ALA A 51 3.96 3.21 -5.14
C ALA A 51 3.74 4.38 -4.17
N ALA A 52 3.72 4.13 -2.86
CA ALA A 52 3.55 5.15 -1.82
C ALA A 52 4.65 6.21 -1.91
N ARG A 53 5.92 5.82 -2.09
CA ARG A 53 7.01 6.81 -2.29
C ARG A 53 6.85 7.62 -3.58
N LYS A 54 6.37 7.01 -4.67
CA LYS A 54 6.11 7.75 -5.92
C LYS A 54 4.99 8.77 -5.73
N VAL A 55 3.90 8.37 -5.05
CA VAL A 55 2.79 9.27 -4.72
C VAL A 55 3.27 10.44 -3.85
N LEU A 56 4.01 10.16 -2.76
CA LEU A 56 4.55 11.20 -1.86
C LEU A 56 5.54 12.17 -2.55
N LYS A 57 6.16 11.78 -3.67
CA LYS A 57 7.02 12.68 -4.45
C LYS A 57 6.27 13.50 -5.49
N ILE A 58 5.08 13.05 -5.92
CA ILE A 58 4.25 13.75 -6.88
C ILE A 58 3.43 14.85 -6.18
N PHE A 59 3.05 14.64 -4.91
CA PHE A 59 2.32 15.63 -4.15
C PHE A 59 3.25 16.77 -3.67
N PRO A 60 3.05 18.02 -4.11
CA PRO A 60 3.92 19.13 -3.70
C PRO A 60 3.77 19.48 -2.21
N ALA A 61 2.61 19.17 -1.61
CA ALA A 61 2.36 19.35 -0.17
C ALA A 61 3.29 18.50 0.71
N THR A 62 3.86 17.42 0.18
CA THR A 62 4.73 16.50 0.93
C THR A 62 6.23 16.74 0.67
N ASN A 63 6.60 17.71 -0.17
CA ASN A 63 8.00 18.05 -0.46
C ASN A 63 8.75 18.67 0.73
N ASN A 64 8.05 19.33 1.66
CA ASN A 64 8.64 19.86 2.89
C ASN A 64 8.84 18.79 3.99
N ILE A 65 8.38 17.56 3.76
CA ILE A 65 8.53 16.47 4.72
C ILE A 65 9.92 15.86 4.57
N ALA A 66 10.69 15.79 5.66
CA ALA A 66 12.02 15.19 5.65
C ALA A 66 11.98 13.76 5.08
N GLU A 67 13.00 13.38 4.29
CA GLU A 67 13.03 12.09 3.57
C GLU A 67 12.86 10.88 4.51
N LYS A 68 13.36 10.99 5.74
CA LYS A 68 13.19 9.98 6.80
C LYS A 68 11.71 9.75 7.14
N HIS A 69 10.93 10.82 7.28
CA HIS A 69 9.48 10.74 7.55
C HIS A 69 8.72 10.19 6.34
N GLN A 70 9.09 10.59 5.12
CA GLN A 70 8.49 10.01 3.90
C GLN A 70 8.72 8.50 3.80
N LYS A 71 9.92 8.01 4.16
CA LYS A 71 10.21 6.57 4.23
C LYS A 71 9.36 5.88 5.28
N SER A 72 9.26 6.43 6.49
CA SER A 72 8.41 5.85 7.56
C SER A 72 6.95 5.78 7.15
N ILE A 73 6.40 6.83 6.53
CA ILE A 73 5.02 6.84 6.03
C ILE A 73 4.82 5.76 4.97
N ALA A 74 5.75 5.63 4.02
CA ALA A 74 5.67 4.60 2.98
C ALA A 74 5.76 3.17 3.55
N VAL A 75 6.59 2.94 4.58
CA VAL A 75 6.65 1.65 5.29
C VAL A 75 5.33 1.36 5.99
N ILE A 76 4.81 2.31 6.78
CA ILE A 76 3.55 2.15 7.51
C ILE A 76 2.39 1.87 6.54
N ALA A 77 2.31 2.61 5.44
CA ALA A 77 1.30 2.41 4.41
C ALA A 77 1.42 1.02 3.76
N ALA A 78 2.64 0.59 3.41
CA ALA A 78 2.87 -0.74 2.85
C ALA A 78 2.49 -1.85 3.83
N SER A 79 2.91 -1.75 5.09
CA SER A 79 2.56 -2.71 6.14
C SER A 79 1.05 -2.79 6.37
N LEU A 80 0.35 -1.65 6.44
CA LEU A 80 -1.10 -1.61 6.60
C LEU A 80 -1.83 -2.31 5.44
N VAL A 81 -1.46 -1.99 4.19
CA VAL A 81 -2.10 -2.58 3.01
C VAL A 81 -1.84 -4.08 2.94
N VAL A 82 -0.61 -4.52 3.17
CA VAL A 82 -0.25 -5.94 3.18
C VAL A 82 -1.00 -6.68 4.29
N MET A 83 -1.10 -6.07 5.48
CA MET A 83 -1.83 -6.65 6.61
C MET A 83 -3.32 -6.80 6.30
N VAL A 84 -3.96 -5.78 5.74
CA VAL A 84 -5.38 -5.82 5.36
C VAL A 84 -5.63 -6.90 4.31
N ILE A 85 -4.83 -6.94 3.23
CA ILE A 85 -4.98 -7.93 2.16
C ILE A 85 -4.64 -9.34 2.67
N GLY A 86 -3.67 -9.47 3.57
CA GLY A 86 -3.31 -10.74 4.21
C GLY A 86 -4.44 -11.29 5.05
N LEU A 87 -5.02 -10.47 5.92
CA LEU A 87 -6.15 -10.87 6.77
C LEU A 87 -7.41 -11.16 5.93
N GLN A 88 -7.62 -10.41 4.83
CA GLN A 88 -8.68 -10.71 3.85
C GLN A 88 -8.45 -12.05 3.15
N SER A 89 -7.20 -12.36 2.77
CA SER A 89 -6.84 -13.61 2.09
C SER A 89 -7.06 -14.86 2.95
N ILE A 90 -7.02 -14.73 4.28
CA ILE A 90 -7.27 -15.83 5.23
C ILE A 90 -8.77 -15.91 5.60
N GLY A 91 -9.59 -14.98 5.10
CA GLY A 91 -11.01 -14.88 5.42
C GLY A 91 -11.30 -14.34 6.83
N GLN A 92 -10.27 -13.85 7.54
CA GLN A 92 -10.38 -13.27 8.87
C GLN A 92 -10.92 -11.84 8.86
N LEU A 93 -10.74 -11.13 7.73
CA LEU A 93 -11.24 -9.77 7.55
C LEU A 93 -12.19 -9.75 6.36
N THR A 94 -13.45 -9.42 6.62
CA THR A 94 -14.40 -9.20 5.53
C THR A 94 -14.22 -7.79 4.97
N PHE A 95 -14.52 -7.61 3.68
CA PHE A 95 -14.50 -6.29 3.04
C PHE A 95 -15.43 -5.28 3.77
N ARG A 96 -16.46 -5.80 4.44
CA ARG A 96 -17.35 -5.01 5.29
C ARG A 96 -16.61 -4.41 6.48
N ASP A 97 -15.79 -5.20 7.17
CA ASP A 97 -15.01 -4.75 8.33
C ASP A 97 -14.03 -3.63 7.95
N LEU A 98 -13.39 -3.75 6.78
CA LEU A 98 -12.50 -2.71 6.26
C LEU A 98 -13.23 -1.38 6.01
N ILE A 99 -14.40 -1.44 5.36
CA ILE A 99 -15.23 -0.25 5.12
C ILE A 99 -15.66 0.38 6.45
N THR A 100 -16.09 -0.44 7.41
CA THR A 100 -16.54 0.05 8.72
C THR A 100 -15.42 0.77 9.46
N VAL A 101 -14.21 0.21 9.50
CA VAL A 101 -13.05 0.85 10.12
C VAL A 101 -12.66 2.15 9.39
N ALA A 102 -12.68 2.15 8.05
CA ALA A 102 -12.38 3.35 7.27
C ALA A 102 -13.39 4.48 7.51
N LEU A 103 -14.69 4.16 7.56
CA LEU A 103 -15.74 5.13 7.87
C LEU A 103 -15.62 5.67 9.30
N LEU A 104 -15.36 4.80 10.29
CA LEU A 104 -15.12 5.21 11.67
C LEU A 104 -13.90 6.13 11.77
N GLY A 105 -12.81 5.80 11.08
CA GLY A 105 -11.63 6.64 10.98
C GLY A 105 -11.92 8.01 10.37
N LEU A 106 -12.72 8.07 9.29
CA LEU A 106 -13.15 9.31 8.65
C LEU A 106 -13.98 10.18 9.60
N VAL A 107 -14.96 9.58 10.29
CA VAL A 107 -15.81 10.28 11.26
C VAL A 107 -14.98 10.81 12.43
N GLY A 108 -14.08 9.98 12.98
CA GLY A 108 -13.16 10.39 14.04
C GLY A 108 -12.25 11.53 13.61
N TYR A 109 -11.66 11.43 12.41
CA TYR A 109 -10.85 12.50 11.83
C TYR A 109 -11.65 13.80 11.65
N PHE A 110 -12.88 13.71 11.14
CA PHE A 110 -13.76 14.87 10.99
C PHE A 110 -14.05 15.55 12.33
N TYR A 111 -14.36 14.77 13.37
CA TYR A 111 -14.63 15.29 14.71
C TYR A 111 -13.39 15.94 15.33
N LEU A 112 -12.23 15.29 15.25
CA LEU A 112 -10.98 15.84 15.76
C LEU A 112 -10.57 17.11 15.00
N TYR A 113 -10.65 17.09 13.67
CA TYR A 113 -10.36 18.27 12.85
C TYR A 113 -11.31 19.44 13.16
N ARG A 114 -12.61 19.15 13.31
CA ARG A 114 -13.61 20.19 13.58
C ARG A 114 -13.51 20.80 14.97
N ASN A 115 -13.19 19.99 15.99
CA ASN A 115 -13.26 20.41 17.38
C ASN A 115 -11.89 20.76 17.99
N VAL A 116 -10.80 20.13 17.54
CA VAL A 116 -9.47 20.34 18.10
C VAL A 116 -8.68 21.33 17.25
N PHE A 117 -8.66 21.15 15.92
CA PHE A 117 -7.80 21.95 15.04
C PHE A 117 -8.41 23.29 14.60
N LYS A 118 -9.74 23.43 14.66
CA LYS A 118 -10.43 24.69 14.31
C LYS A 118 -10.66 25.62 15.52
N ALA A 119 -10.28 25.17 16.72
CA ALA A 119 -10.37 25.94 17.97
C ALA A 119 -9.01 26.49 18.46
N SER A 120 -7.92 26.19 17.74
CA SER A 120 -6.57 26.78 17.87
C SER A 120 -6.32 27.77 16.74
#